data_AF-A0A7J9YC26-F1
#
_entry.id   AF-A0A7J9YC26-F1
#
_cell.length_a   1.000
_cell.length_b   1.000
_cell.length_c   1.000
_cell.angle_alpha   90.00
_cell.angle_beta   90.00
_cell.angle_gamma   90.00
#
_symmetry.space_group_name_H-M   'P 1'
#
loop_
_entity.id
_entity.type
_entity.pdbx_description
1 polymer ?
#
loop_
_entity_poly.entity_id
_entity_poly.type
_entity_poly.pdbx_seq_one_letter_code
_entity_poly.pdbx_strand_id
1 'polypeptide(L)'
;MSSAEPQPAISVTLDNDQGVTLDQWRVGSAFALCTLWLEDGLIRLPATDWEHARDDVAHGYEWTLFLELDGPDNAIVLSCADVQSRPPVVKAQTGGLSGDDETDKHMAMLLCMLRQDGGSLRARASTLIGAAQVIGRGHEWRAVLGDNDGESQLFILSEPNGPPPPLP
;
A
#
# COMPACT_ATOMS: atom_id res chain seq x y z
N MET A 1 -19.16 -17.31 17.42
CA MET A 1 -19.15 -16.39 16.27
C MET A 1 -18.32 -15.20 16.71
N SER A 2 -17.04 -15.17 16.32
CA SER A 2 -16.16 -14.05 16.68
C SER A 2 -16.37 -12.96 15.63
N SER A 3 -16.96 -11.84 16.04
CA SER A 3 -16.90 -10.61 15.26
C SER A 3 -15.43 -10.28 15.07
N ALA A 4 -14.95 -10.16 13.83
CA ALA A 4 -13.64 -9.58 13.59
C ALA A 4 -13.67 -8.18 14.21
N GLU A 5 -12.88 -7.95 15.25
CA GLU A 5 -12.69 -6.59 15.75
C GLU A 5 -12.10 -5.77 14.59
N PRO A 6 -12.62 -4.56 14.31
CA PRO A 6 -12.06 -3.71 13.28
C PRO A 6 -10.60 -3.47 13.63
N GLN A 7 -9.69 -3.82 12.72
CA GLN A 7 -8.27 -3.53 12.89
C GLN A 7 -8.10 -2.03 13.15
N PRO A 8 -7.20 -1.66 14.09
CA PRO A 8 -7.10 -0.29 14.55
C PRO A 8 -6.81 0.65 13.38
N ALA A 9 -7.66 1.67 13.21
CA ALA A 9 -7.42 2.68 12.21
C ALA A 9 -6.20 3.52 12.63
N ILE A 10 -5.24 3.63 11.73
CA ILE A 10 -4.04 4.44 11.90
C ILE A 10 -4.43 5.88 11.55
N SER A 11 -4.26 6.78 12.52
CA SER A 11 -4.46 8.21 12.31
C SER A 11 -3.11 8.88 12.11
N VAL A 12 -2.91 9.48 10.95
CA VAL A 12 -1.73 10.30 10.65
C VAL A 12 -2.20 11.75 10.65
N THR A 13 -1.59 12.59 11.50
CA THR A 13 -1.92 14.02 11.62
C THR A 13 -0.63 14.83 11.46
N LEU A 14 -0.66 15.86 10.62
CA LEU A 14 0.41 16.87 10.53
C LEU A 14 0.27 17.91 11.63
N ASP A 15 1.35 18.65 11.87
CA ASP A 15 1.39 19.80 12.79
C ASP A 15 0.36 20.92 12.47
N ASN A 16 -0.28 20.89 11.30
CA ASN A 16 -1.30 21.85 10.88
C ASN A 16 -2.76 21.35 11.06
N ASP A 17 -2.97 20.33 11.91
CA ASP A 17 -4.25 19.64 12.16
C ASP A 17 -4.88 18.96 10.92
N GLN A 18 -4.16 18.86 9.80
CA GLN A 18 -4.60 18.01 8.70
C GLN A 18 -4.25 16.56 9.01
N GLY A 19 -5.28 15.74 9.20
CA GLY A 19 -5.11 14.31 9.44
C GLY A 19 -6.00 13.45 8.56
N VAL A 20 -5.58 12.21 8.36
CA VAL A 20 -6.37 11.15 7.73
C VAL A 20 -6.35 9.94 8.65
N THR A 21 -7.53 9.35 8.84
CA THR A 21 -7.67 8.05 9.51
C THR A 21 -7.87 6.99 8.44
N LEU A 22 -6.95 6.04 8.36
CA LEU A 22 -6.97 4.93 7.41
C LEU A 22 -6.86 3.61 8.17
N ASP A 23 -7.48 2.54 7.67
CA ASP A 23 -7.11 1.20 8.09
C ASP A 23 -5.70 0.84 7.59
N GLN A 24 -5.11 -0.23 8.13
CA GLN A 24 -3.74 -0.63 7.78
C GLN A 24 -3.55 -0.95 6.29
N TRP A 25 -4.58 -1.45 5.59
CA TRP A 25 -4.48 -1.78 4.17
C TRP A 25 -4.43 -0.53 3.32
N ARG A 26 -5.24 0.47 3.66
CA ARG A 26 -5.20 1.78 3.01
C ARG A 26 -3.90 2.53 3.30
N VAL A 27 -3.31 2.34 4.49
CA VAL A 27 -1.97 2.88 4.77
C VAL A 27 -0.91 2.21 3.90
N GLY A 28 -0.91 0.88 3.81
CA GLY A 28 0.02 0.17 2.92
C GLY A 28 -0.16 0.57 1.45
N SER A 29 -1.42 0.71 1.02
CA SER A 29 -1.78 1.23 -0.29
C SER A 29 -1.24 2.65 -0.53
N ALA A 30 -1.24 3.51 0.50
CA ALA A 30 -0.70 4.87 0.41
C ALA A 30 0.82 4.85 0.24
N PHE A 31 1.53 3.98 0.93
CA PHE A 31 2.98 3.79 0.76
C PHE A 31 3.33 3.31 -0.65
N ALA A 32 2.57 2.36 -1.21
CA ALA A 32 2.78 1.90 -2.58
C ALA A 32 2.62 3.05 -3.59
N LEU A 33 1.56 3.85 -3.44
CA LEU A 33 1.30 5.01 -4.30
C LEU A 33 2.36 6.11 -4.14
N CYS A 34 2.81 6.38 -2.92
CA CYS A 34 3.92 7.31 -2.68
C CYS A 34 5.19 6.87 -3.42
N THR A 35 5.50 5.57 -3.36
CA THR A 35 6.70 5.06 -4.02
C THR A 35 6.57 5.19 -5.53
N LEU A 36 5.39 4.89 -6.10
CA LEU A 36 5.13 5.11 -7.53
C LEU A 36 5.33 6.58 -7.91
N TRP A 37 4.84 7.54 -7.11
CA TRP A 37 5.04 8.96 -7.38
C TRP A 37 6.50 9.41 -7.28
N LEU A 38 7.26 8.85 -6.33
CA LEU A 38 8.68 9.17 -6.15
C LEU A 38 9.55 8.62 -7.29
N GLU A 39 9.13 7.51 -7.90
CA GLU A 39 9.79 6.86 -9.03
C GLU A 39 9.21 7.30 -10.40
N ASP A 40 8.74 8.56 -10.48
CA ASP A 40 8.19 9.16 -11.71
C ASP A 40 7.05 8.34 -12.37
N GLY A 41 6.29 7.61 -11.56
CA GLY A 41 5.15 6.80 -12.00
C GLY A 41 5.53 5.42 -12.52
N LEU A 42 6.79 4.98 -12.39
CA LEU A 42 7.26 3.69 -12.94
C LEU A 42 8.05 2.92 -11.89
N ILE A 43 7.62 1.70 -11.56
CA ILE A 43 8.38 0.79 -10.68
C ILE A 43 8.58 -0.55 -11.37
N ARG A 44 9.80 -1.09 -11.27
CA ARG A 44 10.12 -2.46 -11.67
C ARG A 44 10.37 -3.30 -10.42
N LEU A 45 9.56 -4.35 -10.27
CA LEU A 45 9.69 -5.31 -9.18
C LEU A 45 10.18 -6.65 -9.73
N PRO A 46 11.02 -7.42 -9.01
CA PRO A 46 11.43 -8.76 -9.44
C PRO A 46 10.20 -9.64 -9.63
N ALA A 47 10.12 -10.35 -10.76
CA ALA A 47 8.93 -11.12 -11.14
C ALA A 47 8.60 -12.19 -10.09
N THR A 48 9.61 -12.91 -9.59
CA THR A 48 9.45 -13.93 -8.55
C THR A 48 8.92 -13.36 -7.23
N ASP A 49 9.46 -12.22 -6.78
CA ASP A 49 9.04 -11.61 -5.52
C ASP A 49 7.64 -11.00 -5.62
N TRP A 50 7.30 -10.46 -6.79
CA TRP A 50 5.96 -10.01 -7.12
C TRP A 50 4.95 -11.17 -7.10
N GLU A 51 5.26 -12.29 -7.76
CA GLU A 51 4.39 -13.48 -7.77
C GLU A 51 4.13 -13.99 -6.34
N HIS A 52 5.18 -14.14 -5.55
CA HIS A 52 5.04 -14.53 -4.15
C HIS A 52 4.18 -13.53 -3.36
N ALA A 53 4.41 -12.22 -3.49
CA ALA A 53 3.65 -11.20 -2.77
C ALA A 53 2.17 -11.15 -3.19
N ARG A 54 1.89 -11.34 -4.48
CA ARG A 54 0.52 -11.42 -5.00
C ARG A 54 -0.20 -12.64 -4.48
N ASP A 55 0.45 -13.81 -4.52
CA ASP A 55 -0.14 -15.05 -4.03
C ASP A 55 -0.41 -14.96 -2.53
N ASP A 56 0.52 -14.41 -1.78
CA ASP A 56 0.38 -14.11 -0.37
C ASP A 56 -0.89 -13.31 -0.06
N VAL A 57 -1.10 -12.19 -0.77
CA VAL A 57 -2.29 -11.35 -0.64
C VAL A 57 -3.56 -12.12 -1.01
N ALA A 58 -3.54 -12.88 -2.10
CA ALA A 58 -4.68 -13.66 -2.55
C ALA A 58 -5.10 -14.76 -1.55
N HIS A 59 -4.13 -15.34 -0.83
CA HIS A 59 -4.38 -16.37 0.19
C HIS A 59 -4.72 -15.81 1.58
N GLY A 60 -4.65 -14.49 1.77
CA GLY A 60 -5.02 -13.86 3.02
C GLY A 60 -4.02 -14.09 4.14
N TYR A 61 -2.72 -14.23 3.82
CA TYR A 61 -1.67 -14.23 4.85
C TYR A 61 -1.71 -12.88 5.57
N GLU A 62 -1.67 -12.85 6.89
CA GLU A 62 -1.67 -11.58 7.61
C GLU A 62 -0.25 -11.07 7.80
N TRP A 63 -0.03 -9.80 7.46
CA TRP A 63 1.13 -9.03 7.90
C TRP A 63 0.68 -7.98 8.88
N THR A 64 1.58 -7.65 9.82
CA THR A 64 1.39 -6.47 10.66
C THR A 64 2.30 -5.37 10.14
N LEU A 65 1.68 -4.27 9.73
CA LEU A 65 2.37 -3.05 9.38
C LEU A 65 2.59 -2.21 10.64
N PHE A 66 3.84 -1.82 10.87
CA PHE A 66 4.23 -0.92 11.94
C PHE A 66 4.57 0.43 11.34
N LEU A 67 3.99 1.49 11.91
CA LEU A 67 4.29 2.86 11.52
C LEU A 67 5.02 3.55 12.64
N GLU A 68 6.18 4.11 12.32
CA GLU A 68 6.99 4.88 13.24
C GLU A 68 7.25 6.26 12.64
N LEU A 69 7.08 7.30 13.46
CA LEU A 69 7.51 8.65 13.12
C LEU A 69 9.02 8.73 13.38
N ASP A 70 9.80 8.94 12.32
CA ASP A 70 11.25 9.04 12.40
C ASP A 70 11.69 10.51 12.46
N GLY A 71 11.87 11.00 13.68
CA GLY A 71 12.73 12.14 14.01
C GLY A 71 12.38 13.49 13.38
N PRO A 72 13.36 14.41 13.28
CA PRO A 72 13.15 15.81 12.87
C PRO A 72 12.82 15.97 11.37
N ASP A 73 12.89 14.90 10.59
CA ASP A 73 12.70 14.93 9.14
C ASP A 73 11.23 14.72 8.71
N ASN A 74 10.31 14.59 9.68
CA ASN A 74 8.90 14.30 9.43
C ASN A 74 8.72 13.09 8.50
N ALA A 75 9.55 12.07 8.68
CA ALA A 75 9.47 10.83 7.94
C ALA A 75 8.59 9.81 8.67
N ILE A 76 7.89 8.98 7.90
CA ILE A 76 7.11 7.85 8.40
C ILE A 76 7.79 6.59 7.85
N VAL A 77 8.20 5.73 8.77
CA VAL A 77 8.79 4.42 8.47
C VAL A 77 7.67 3.39 8.56
N LEU A 78 7.49 2.63 7.48
CA LEU A 78 6.64 1.46 7.45
C LEU A 78 7.51 0.22 7.55
N SER A 79 7.27 -0.61 8.56
CA SER A 79 7.96 -1.89 8.70
C SER A 79 6.95 -3.03 8.65
N CYS A 80 7.34 -4.17 8.09
CA CYS A 80 6.52 -5.37 8.08
C CYS A 80 7.16 -6.45 8.93
N ALA A 81 6.44 -6.94 9.95
CA ALA A 81 6.81 -8.19 10.58
C ALA A 81 6.12 -9.34 9.84
N ASP A 82 6.92 -10.29 9.38
CA ASP A 82 6.39 -11.51 8.79
C ASP A 82 5.66 -12.33 9.87
N VAL A 83 4.36 -12.52 9.69
CA VAL A 83 3.52 -13.30 10.59
C VAL A 83 3.24 -14.69 10.02
N GLN A 84 4.17 -15.25 9.23
CA GLN A 84 4.18 -16.63 8.73
C GLN A 84 3.87 -17.72 9.79
N SER A 85 3.93 -17.39 11.09
CA SER A 85 3.57 -18.29 12.19
C SER A 85 2.09 -18.32 12.57
N ARG A 86 1.24 -17.42 12.03
CA ARG A 86 -0.20 -17.42 12.31
C ARG A 86 -0.96 -18.16 11.21
N PRO A 87 -1.93 -19.03 11.56
CA PRO A 87 -2.82 -19.62 10.57
C PRO A 87 -3.55 -18.49 9.81
N PRO A 88 -3.79 -18.62 8.49
CA PRO A 88 -4.50 -17.62 7.72
C PRO A 88 -5.83 -17.29 8.41
N VAL A 89 -6.10 -16.01 8.63
CA VAL A 89 -7.36 -15.58 9.23
C VAL A 89 -8.45 -15.88 8.24
N VAL A 90 -9.18 -16.97 8.52
CA VAL A 90 -10.47 -17.39 7.95
C VAL A 90 -10.83 -16.69 6.62
N LYS A 91 -10.46 -17.36 5.51
CA LYS A 91 -10.96 -17.18 4.13
C LYS A 91 -11.47 -15.77 3.82
N ALA A 92 -10.68 -15.01 3.05
CA ALA A 92 -11.23 -14.07 2.08
C ALA A 92 -12.26 -14.83 1.21
N GLN A 93 -13.53 -14.81 1.60
CA GLN A 93 -14.61 -15.32 0.77
C GLN A 93 -14.75 -14.30 -0.36
N THR A 94 -14.00 -14.55 -1.43
CA THR A 94 -13.94 -13.77 -2.68
C THR A 94 -13.46 -12.32 -2.49
N GLY A 95 -12.21 -12.02 -2.87
CA GLY A 95 -11.70 -10.63 -2.99
C GLY A 95 -10.43 -10.27 -2.22
N GLY A 96 -9.54 -11.24 -1.91
CA GLY A 96 -8.23 -10.98 -1.26
C GLY A 96 -8.31 -10.35 0.14
N LEU A 97 -7.25 -9.67 0.61
CA LEU A 97 -7.10 -9.22 2.02
C LEU A 97 -8.08 -8.12 2.41
N SER A 98 -8.20 -7.12 1.56
CA SER A 98 -8.95 -5.89 1.85
C SER A 98 -10.38 -5.92 1.31
N GLY A 99 -10.68 -6.87 0.41
CA GLY A 99 -11.93 -6.87 -0.36
C GLY A 99 -11.94 -5.87 -1.52
N ASP A 100 -10.81 -5.20 -1.80
CA ASP A 100 -10.63 -4.24 -2.89
C ASP A 100 -9.39 -4.62 -3.73
N ASP A 101 -9.62 -4.97 -5.00
CA ASP A 101 -8.58 -5.49 -5.90
C ASP A 101 -7.41 -4.50 -6.10
N GLU A 102 -7.68 -3.19 -6.05
CA GLU A 102 -6.63 -2.18 -6.23
C GLU A 102 -5.78 -2.04 -4.97
N THR A 103 -6.41 -2.00 -3.79
CA THR A 103 -5.73 -2.03 -2.50
C THR A 103 -4.89 -3.29 -2.37
N ASP A 104 -5.41 -4.45 -2.75
CA ASP A 104 -4.69 -5.72 -2.70
C ASP A 104 -3.49 -5.75 -3.65
N LYS A 105 -3.62 -5.17 -4.85
CA LYS A 105 -2.50 -5.00 -5.78
C LYS A 105 -1.43 -4.09 -5.19
N HIS A 106 -1.81 -2.95 -4.60
CA HIS A 106 -0.88 -2.06 -3.93
C HIS A 106 -0.20 -2.75 -2.73
N MET A 107 -0.93 -3.57 -1.98
CA MET A 107 -0.37 -4.38 -0.89
C MET A 107 0.66 -5.39 -1.41
N ALA A 108 0.39 -6.07 -2.53
CA ALA A 108 1.35 -6.98 -3.14
C ALA A 108 2.62 -6.24 -3.62
N MET A 109 2.46 -5.06 -4.22
CA MET A 109 3.60 -4.21 -4.60
C MET A 109 4.42 -3.80 -3.38
N LEU A 110 3.75 -3.35 -2.33
CA LEU A 110 4.36 -2.94 -1.07
C LEU A 110 5.16 -4.07 -0.43
N LEU A 111 4.59 -5.27 -0.33
CA LEU A 111 5.26 -6.43 0.25
C LEU A 111 6.51 -6.83 -0.57
N CYS A 112 6.41 -6.77 -1.90
CA CYS A 112 7.56 -6.99 -2.76
C CYS A 112 8.67 -5.96 -2.48
N MET A 113 8.34 -4.67 -2.41
CA MET A 113 9.31 -3.61 -2.10
C MET A 113 9.93 -3.77 -0.70
N LEU A 114 9.12 -4.11 0.31
CA LEU A 114 9.61 -4.36 1.67
C LEU A 114 10.60 -5.53 1.70
N ARG A 115 10.39 -6.60 0.92
CA ARG A 115 11.35 -7.70 0.81
C ARG A 115 12.68 -7.25 0.21
N GLN A 116 12.63 -6.37 -0.78
CA GLN A 116 13.84 -5.83 -1.41
C GLN A 116 14.60 -4.87 -0.50
N ASP A 117 13.90 -4.05 0.29
CA ASP A 117 14.48 -3.00 1.14
C ASP A 117 14.75 -3.47 2.59
N GLY A 118 14.89 -4.78 2.81
CA GLY A 118 15.25 -5.34 4.11
C GLY A 118 14.16 -5.26 5.20
N GLY A 119 12.90 -5.05 4.81
CA GLY A 119 11.73 -5.13 5.68
C GLY A 119 11.14 -3.80 6.13
N SER A 120 11.69 -2.67 5.66
CA SER A 120 11.20 -1.33 5.96
C SER A 120 11.15 -0.45 4.73
N LEU A 121 10.23 0.51 4.68
CA LEU A 121 10.16 1.58 3.67
C LEU A 121 9.99 2.92 4.37
N ARG A 122 10.43 4.00 3.74
CA ARG A 122 10.34 5.35 4.30
C ARG A 122 9.65 6.31 3.34
N ALA A 123 8.75 7.12 3.86
CA ALA A 123 8.09 8.19 3.12
C ALA A 123 8.06 9.48 3.94
N ARG A 124 8.04 10.64 3.28
CA ARG A 124 7.74 11.92 3.96
C ARG A 124 6.28 11.93 4.38
N ALA A 125 5.99 12.42 5.60
CA ALA A 125 4.63 12.46 6.13
C ALA A 125 3.66 13.25 5.24
N SER A 126 4.10 14.38 4.68
CA SER A 126 3.30 15.18 3.76
C SER A 126 2.95 14.44 2.47
N THR A 127 3.89 13.66 1.91
CA THR A 127 3.64 12.82 0.73
C THR A 127 2.69 11.67 1.05
N LEU A 128 2.89 11.01 2.20
CA LEU A 128 2.01 9.92 2.65
C LEU A 128 0.57 10.40 2.84
N ILE A 129 0.38 11.57 3.41
CA ILE A 129 -0.96 12.13 3.64
C ILE A 129 -1.63 12.51 2.31
N GLY A 130 -0.87 13.04 1.34
CA GLY A 130 -1.38 13.25 -0.01
C GLY A 130 -1.89 11.94 -0.64
N ALA A 131 -1.11 10.87 -0.55
CA ALA A 131 -1.50 9.54 -1.05
C ALA A 131 -2.71 8.97 -0.31
N ALA A 132 -2.72 9.10 1.02
CA ALA A 132 -3.82 8.68 1.88
C ALA A 132 -5.14 9.38 1.53
N GLN A 133 -5.08 10.69 1.23
CA GLN A 133 -6.26 11.45 0.78
C GLN A 133 -6.76 10.98 -0.58
N VAL A 134 -5.85 10.63 -1.51
CA VAL A 134 -6.23 10.07 -2.82
C VAL A 134 -6.92 8.71 -2.66
N ILE A 135 -6.37 7.83 -1.83
CA ILE A 135 -6.97 6.52 -1.53
C ILE A 135 -8.33 6.68 -0.88
N GLY A 136 -8.46 7.60 0.10
CA GLY A 136 -9.72 7.89 0.76
C GLY A 136 -10.83 8.39 -0.17
N ARG A 137 -10.49 8.91 -1.36
CA ARG A 137 -11.45 9.36 -2.39
C ARG A 137 -11.83 8.27 -3.40
N GLY A 138 -11.28 7.05 -3.29
CA GLY A 138 -11.72 5.89 -4.08
C GLY A 138 -10.75 5.41 -5.16
N HIS A 139 -9.43 5.43 -4.89
CA HIS A 139 -8.41 4.87 -5.78
C HIS A 139 -8.47 5.40 -7.22
N GLU A 140 -8.65 6.71 -7.35
CA GLU A 140 -8.64 7.41 -8.63
C GLU A 140 -7.32 7.23 -9.38
N TRP A 141 -6.22 7.10 -8.61
CA TRP A 141 -4.89 6.75 -9.10
C TRP A 141 -4.65 5.26 -8.92
N ARG A 142 -4.23 4.58 -9.99
CA ARG A 142 -4.14 3.11 -10.04
C ARG A 142 -2.76 2.65 -10.48
N ALA A 143 -2.33 1.50 -10.00
CA ALA A 143 -1.17 0.81 -10.53
C ALA A 143 -1.61 -0.15 -11.65
N VAL A 144 -1.15 0.09 -12.87
CA VAL A 144 -1.42 -0.76 -14.03
C VAL A 144 -0.19 -1.63 -14.31
N LEU A 145 -0.42 -2.91 -14.61
CA LEU A 145 0.64 -3.81 -15.03
C LEU A 145 1.12 -3.41 -16.42
N GLY A 146 2.42 -3.09 -16.52
CA GLY A 146 3.13 -2.97 -17.78
C GLY A 146 3.74 -4.30 -18.22
N ASP A 147 4.76 -4.21 -19.07
CA ASP A 147 5.47 -5.37 -19.58
C ASP A 147 6.11 -6.22 -18.48
N ASN A 148 6.14 -7.53 -18.71
CA ASN A 148 6.88 -8.50 -17.92
C ASN A 148 7.95 -9.13 -18.83
N ASP A 149 9.22 -8.95 -18.48
CA ASP A 149 10.37 -9.43 -19.26
C ASP A 149 10.92 -10.78 -18.76
N GLY A 150 10.21 -11.44 -17.84
CA GLY A 150 10.61 -12.70 -17.21
C GLY A 150 11.52 -12.53 -16.00
N GLU A 151 12.19 -11.38 -15.86
CA GLU A 151 12.99 -11.04 -14.68
C GLU A 151 12.26 -10.05 -13.77
N SER A 152 11.49 -9.14 -14.36
CA SER A 152 10.80 -8.06 -13.67
C SER A 152 9.36 -7.86 -14.17
N GLN A 153 8.51 -7.41 -13.26
CA GLN A 153 7.18 -6.90 -13.53
C GLN A 153 7.21 -5.37 -13.46
N LEU A 154 6.83 -4.70 -14.55
CA LEU A 154 6.65 -3.25 -14.58
C LEU A 154 5.28 -2.86 -14.02
N PHE A 155 5.26 -1.82 -13.21
CA PHE A 155 4.06 -1.12 -12.76
C PHE A 155 4.11 0.32 -13.24
N ILE A 156 2.98 0.78 -13.79
CA ILE A 156 2.82 2.12 -14.33
C ILE A 156 1.68 2.79 -13.57
N LEU A 157 1.95 3.98 -13.06
CA LEU A 157 0.93 4.82 -12.47
C LEU A 157 -0.02 5.32 -13.56
N SER A 158 -1.29 4.97 -13.43
CA SER A 158 -2.36 5.51 -14.25
C SER A 158 -3.07 6.63 -13.49
N GLU A 159 -3.11 7.79 -14.11
CA GLU A 159 -3.92 8.92 -13.66
C GLU A 159 -5.42 8.60 -13.78
N PRO A 160 -6.29 9.24 -12.98
CA PRO A 160 -7.73 9.09 -13.11
C PRO A 160 -8.23 9.46 -14.50
N ASN A 161 -9.13 8.64 -15.04
CA ASN A 161 -9.89 9.01 -16.24
C ASN A 161 -10.92 10.08 -15.87
N GLY A 162 -10.59 11.35 -16.09
CA GLY A 162 -11.51 12.47 -15.97
C GLY A 162 -10.95 13.73 -16.60
N PRO A 163 -11.79 14.60 -17.20
CA PRO A 163 -11.36 15.96 -17.52
C PRO A 163 -10.93 16.66 -16.22
N PRO A 164 -9.90 17.53 -16.25
CA PRO A 164 -9.53 18.31 -15.07
C PRO A 164 -10.76 19.04 -14.52
N PRO A 165 -10.93 19.14 -13.19
CA PRO A 165 -12.05 19.86 -12.62
C PRO A 165 -12.07 21.29 -13.19
N PRO A 166 -13.26 21.87 -13.46
CA PRO A 166 -13.34 23.23 -13.97
C PRO A 166 -12.61 24.18 -13.01
N LEU A 167 -11.69 24.99 -13.57
CA LEU A 167 -11.00 26.02 -12.81
C LEU A 167 -12.03 27.05 -12.27
N PRO A 168 -11.82 27.58 -11.06
CA PRO A 168 -12.69 28.62 -10.49
C PRO A 168 -12.68 29.91 -11.33
#